data_AF-A0A2J7QHT9-F1
#
_entry.id   AF-A0A2J7QHT9-F1
#
_cell.length_a   1.000
_cell.length_b   1.000
_cell.length_c   1.000
_cell.angle_alpha   90.00
_cell.angle_beta   90.00
_cell.angle_gamma   90.00
#
_symmetry.space_group_name_H-M   'P 1'
#
loop_
_entity.id
_entity.type
_entity.pdbx_description
1 polymer ?
#
loop_
_entity_poly.entity_id
_entity_poly.type
_entity_poly.pdbx_seq_one_letter_code
_entity_poly.pdbx_strand_id
1 'polypeptide(L)'
;MADSSKEGIFVEGGGVQTCPPPRLYTPKDPANDSVRSIPKEGGGSMVRHGPYRAYVYAPPQYTPGRGIRKYKTALKNLIPVRKEARQKDVISVDSAGFLSFISFSWMSKYIYKAYRVGLTAEDIPEVSPLDSCDLNAQRLELLWQEEVSHKGPKRASFGSAVWRFIRTRVIVSSIVFLLSLALGFVSSTIFMRKLLEYAEDENGDVMMGVTWALCLTLAEFLRVILFSWNWALNYRTAIRLRSACLAMLYRKVVRLNSLGAKSGGLINLFSSDGQRVFDMVLFGPMIVGGPVVTVLGVFYILWLLGPWALLGMTTFLLFYPAQYGLSRLMGYLRGKTVTVSDQRVRLITEILSSIKFVKMYAWEKCFAKAILQVRKKEHDYLQKTAYCQSLSISMAPTVPVISAIITFLAHVGAGNSLTAAQAFSLIAYMMRHMQPLLHLGCEFGLKICSGRKAVLRLQVFQIVAI
;
A
#
# COMPACT_ATOMS: atom_id res chain seq x y z
N MET A 1 14.40 31.12 56.36
CA MET A 1 15.77 31.07 55.83
C MET A 1 15.78 31.84 54.54
N ALA A 2 16.34 33.05 54.60
CA ALA A 2 16.42 34.05 53.55
C ALA A 2 17.64 33.82 52.64
N ASP A 3 17.55 34.23 51.36
CA ASP A 3 18.35 35.30 50.71
C ASP A 3 18.09 35.23 49.18
N SER A 4 17.37 36.17 48.55
CA SER A 4 17.75 37.50 48.03
C SER A 4 18.61 37.52 46.75
N SER A 5 17.99 38.14 45.72
CA SER A 5 18.55 39.04 44.69
C SER A 5 19.72 38.61 43.80
N LYS A 6 19.50 38.67 42.47
CA LYS A 6 20.02 39.76 41.63
C LYS A 6 19.42 39.73 40.21
N GLU A 7 18.85 40.87 39.84
CA GLU A 7 18.53 41.28 38.46
C GLU A 7 19.82 41.54 37.66
N GLY A 8 19.71 41.40 36.33
CA GLY A 8 20.74 41.78 35.37
C GLY A 8 20.10 42.02 34.01
N ILE A 9 19.65 43.25 33.80
CA ILE A 9 19.21 43.83 32.52
C ILE A 9 20.45 43.98 31.62
N PHE A 10 20.37 43.52 30.37
CA PHE A 10 21.31 43.93 29.32
C PHE A 10 20.53 44.42 28.10
N VAL A 11 20.77 45.69 27.75
CA VAL A 11 20.28 46.41 26.59
C VAL A 11 21.43 46.54 25.60
N GLU A 12 21.23 46.05 24.37
CA GLU A 12 21.89 46.47 23.12
C GLU A 12 20.92 46.04 22.01
N GLY A 13 20.61 46.77 20.95
CA GLY A 13 21.25 47.85 20.24
C GLY A 13 20.80 47.66 18.79
N GLY A 14 20.06 48.63 18.23
CA GLY A 14 19.38 48.48 16.94
C GLY A 14 20.33 48.31 15.75
N GLY A 15 19.92 47.45 14.81
CA GLY A 15 20.56 47.29 13.50
C GLY A 15 19.63 46.55 12.54
N VAL A 16 18.85 47.30 11.76
CA VAL A 16 17.99 46.77 10.70
C VAL A 16 18.87 46.23 9.57
N GLN A 17 18.95 44.92 9.40
CA GLN A 17 19.60 44.29 8.25
C GLN A 17 18.54 44.04 7.17
N THR A 18 18.49 44.92 6.18
CA THR A 18 17.63 44.80 5.00
C THR A 18 18.16 43.70 4.07
N CYS A 19 17.35 42.65 3.85
CA CYS A 19 17.61 41.68 2.79
C CYS A 19 17.44 42.36 1.41
N PRO A 20 18.34 42.14 0.44
CA PRO A 20 18.14 42.65 -0.91
C PRO A 20 17.04 41.84 -1.63
N PRO A 21 16.31 42.44 -2.57
CA PRO A 21 15.21 41.76 -3.27
C PRO A 21 15.75 40.67 -4.21
N PRO A 22 14.96 39.62 -4.51
CA PRO A 22 15.35 38.60 -5.47
C PRO A 22 15.42 39.20 -6.87
N ARG A 23 16.54 38.98 -7.56
CA ARG A 23 16.69 39.33 -8.99
C ARG A 23 15.72 38.49 -9.82
N LEU A 24 14.87 39.15 -10.59
CA LEU A 24 14.08 38.55 -11.66
C LEU A 24 15.02 37.91 -12.70
N TYR A 25 14.89 36.60 -12.88
CA TYR A 25 15.53 35.88 -13.98
C TYR A 25 14.57 35.92 -15.18
N THR A 26 14.91 36.69 -16.21
CA THR A 26 14.23 36.63 -17.51
C THR A 26 14.72 35.41 -18.29
N PRO A 27 13.84 34.66 -19.00
CA PRO A 27 14.29 33.58 -19.88
C PRO A 27 15.01 34.17 -21.10
N LYS A 28 16.19 33.65 -21.45
CA LYS A 28 16.77 33.85 -22.79
C LYS A 28 16.20 32.78 -23.72
N ASP A 29 15.75 33.20 -24.89
CA ASP A 29 15.27 32.35 -25.98
C ASP A 29 16.36 31.38 -26.49
N PRO A 30 15.99 30.19 -27.00
CA PRO A 30 16.92 29.19 -27.48
C PRO A 30 17.13 29.36 -28.99
N ALA A 31 18.28 29.91 -29.40
CA ALA A 31 18.75 29.80 -30.77
C ALA A 31 20.27 29.66 -30.78
N ASN A 32 20.73 28.62 -31.50
CA ASN A 32 22.12 28.22 -31.70
C ASN A 32 22.89 27.75 -30.46
N ASP A 33 22.98 26.43 -30.32
CA ASP A 33 24.26 25.80 -30.65
C ASP A 33 24.06 24.32 -30.99
N SER A 34 24.52 23.99 -32.19
CA SER A 34 24.48 22.65 -32.76
C SER A 34 25.86 22.01 -32.62
N VAL A 35 25.86 20.69 -32.37
CA VAL A 35 26.98 19.75 -32.56
C VAL A 35 28.15 19.84 -31.57
N ARG A 36 28.10 19.03 -30.49
CA ARG A 36 29.25 18.20 -30.06
C ARG A 36 28.91 17.12 -29.03
N SER A 37 29.32 15.89 -29.37
CA SER A 37 29.74 14.75 -28.53
C SER A 37 28.89 14.28 -27.34
N ILE A 38 28.52 13.00 -27.40
CA ILE A 38 27.98 12.15 -26.33
C ILE A 38 28.89 12.16 -25.08
N PRO A 39 28.41 12.49 -23.87
CA PRO A 39 29.11 12.17 -22.63
C PRO A 39 28.67 10.80 -22.11
N LYS A 40 29.65 10.00 -21.65
CA LYS A 40 29.45 8.75 -20.93
C LYS A 40 28.65 9.00 -19.64
N GLU A 41 27.67 8.15 -19.37
CA GLU A 41 26.90 8.10 -18.11
C GLU A 41 27.85 7.93 -16.92
N GLY A 42 27.79 8.85 -15.95
CA GLY A 42 28.43 8.72 -14.63
C GLY A 42 29.58 9.70 -14.38
N GLY A 43 29.24 10.95 -14.08
CA GLY A 43 30.21 11.94 -13.60
C GLY A 43 29.52 13.25 -13.29
N GLY A 44 29.17 13.48 -12.01
CA GLY A 44 28.89 14.83 -11.55
C GLY A 44 30.18 15.64 -11.67
N SER A 45 30.14 16.75 -12.38
CA SER A 45 31.28 17.66 -12.52
C SER A 45 31.58 18.31 -11.17
N MET A 46 32.67 17.90 -10.53
CA MET A 46 33.25 18.57 -9.36
C MET A 46 33.99 19.83 -9.82
N VAL A 47 33.40 21.00 -9.61
CA VAL A 47 34.12 22.28 -9.67
C VAL A 47 34.55 22.61 -8.24
N ARG A 48 35.86 22.65 -7.98
CA ARG A 48 36.41 22.99 -6.65
C ARG A 48 36.41 24.50 -6.43
N HIS A 49 35.65 24.98 -5.45
CA HIS A 49 35.89 26.28 -4.81
C HIS A 49 35.56 26.25 -3.31
N GLY A 50 36.57 26.56 -2.47
CA GLY A 50 36.43 27.11 -1.11
C GLY A 50 36.03 26.14 0.03
N PRO A 51 36.52 26.35 1.27
CA PRO A 51 36.41 25.36 2.36
C PRO A 51 35.10 25.41 3.18
N TYR A 52 34.15 26.29 2.85
CA TYR A 52 32.88 26.37 3.56
C TYR A 52 31.72 26.63 2.58
N ARG A 53 30.97 25.58 2.23
CA ARG A 53 29.54 25.70 1.87
C ARG A 53 28.87 24.32 1.79
N ALA A 54 27.67 24.25 2.35
CA ALA A 54 26.75 23.13 2.26
C ALA A 54 26.64 22.64 0.80
N TYR A 55 26.74 21.32 0.61
CA TYR A 55 26.49 20.67 -0.66
C TYR A 55 25.04 20.95 -1.08
N VAL A 56 24.83 21.95 -1.93
CA VAL A 56 23.57 22.07 -2.66
C VAL A 56 23.60 20.98 -3.73
N TYR A 57 23.17 19.78 -3.36
CA TYR A 57 22.79 18.77 -4.34
C TYR A 57 21.71 19.41 -5.22
N ALA A 58 22.05 19.73 -6.47
CA ALA A 58 21.04 20.03 -7.45
C ALA A 58 20.15 18.76 -7.55
N PRO A 59 18.85 18.85 -7.23
CA PRO A 59 18.01 17.67 -7.23
C PRO A 59 18.01 17.07 -8.65
N PRO A 60 18.11 15.74 -8.81
CA PRO A 60 18.14 15.10 -10.11
C PRO A 60 16.91 15.53 -10.93
N GLN A 61 17.16 16.08 -12.12
CA GLN A 61 16.10 16.57 -12.98
C GLN A 61 15.47 15.39 -13.73
N TYR A 62 14.14 15.26 -13.65
CA TYR A 62 13.44 14.22 -14.38
C TYR A 62 13.42 14.53 -15.87
N THR A 63 14.09 13.69 -16.66
CA THR A 63 14.02 13.73 -18.13
C THR A 63 13.05 12.67 -18.64
N PRO A 64 11.99 13.03 -19.39
CA PRO A 64 11.06 12.06 -19.97
C PRO A 64 11.77 11.07 -20.90
N GLY A 65 11.77 9.79 -20.54
CA GLY A 65 12.33 8.74 -21.40
C GLY A 65 11.37 8.39 -22.55
N ARG A 66 11.89 8.31 -23.79
CA ARG A 66 11.14 7.84 -24.97
C ARG A 66 11.26 6.32 -25.15
N GLY A 67 10.16 5.68 -25.59
CA GLY A 67 10.13 4.26 -25.97
C GLY A 67 10.48 3.30 -24.82
N ILE A 68 11.22 2.22 -25.14
CA ILE A 68 11.65 1.19 -24.18
C ILE A 68 12.78 1.69 -23.25
N ARG A 69 13.54 2.73 -23.65
CA ARG A 69 14.66 3.27 -22.86
C ARG A 69 14.25 3.73 -21.46
N LYS A 70 13.00 4.18 -21.27
CA LYS A 70 12.46 4.56 -19.95
C LYS A 70 12.36 3.38 -18.96
N TYR A 71 12.38 2.14 -19.45
CA TYR A 71 12.35 0.93 -18.64
C TYR A 71 13.73 0.30 -18.45
N LYS A 72 14.80 0.82 -19.07
CA LYS A 72 16.16 0.25 -19.01
C LYS A 72 16.57 -0.07 -17.57
N THR A 73 16.34 0.83 -16.63
CA THR A 73 16.69 0.63 -15.22
C THR A 73 15.79 -0.38 -14.50
N ALA A 74 14.50 -0.41 -14.83
CA ALA A 74 13.58 -1.42 -14.27
C ALA A 74 13.88 -2.83 -14.80
N LEU A 75 14.26 -2.95 -16.07
CA LEU A 75 14.62 -4.22 -16.71
C LEU A 75 15.93 -4.81 -16.16
N LYS A 76 16.84 -3.97 -15.63
CA LYS A 76 18.06 -4.47 -14.96
C LYS A 76 17.75 -5.34 -13.75
N ASN A 77 16.62 -5.14 -13.07
CA ASN A 77 16.20 -5.98 -11.94
C ASN A 77 15.70 -7.37 -12.36
N LEU A 78 15.59 -7.66 -13.67
CA LEU A 78 15.24 -8.99 -14.18
C LEU A 78 16.46 -9.92 -14.28
N ILE A 79 17.68 -9.39 -14.11
CA ILE A 79 18.91 -10.21 -14.17
C ILE A 79 18.99 -11.05 -12.89
N PRO A 80 19.09 -12.39 -12.96
CA PRO A 80 18.91 -13.30 -11.81
C PRO A 80 19.86 -13.04 -10.65
N VAL A 81 21.16 -12.95 -10.93
CA VAL A 81 22.21 -12.72 -9.94
C VAL A 81 23.07 -11.55 -10.41
N ARG A 82 23.26 -10.57 -9.52
CA ARG A 82 24.15 -9.44 -9.74
C ARG A 82 25.10 -9.34 -8.56
N LYS A 83 26.39 -9.18 -8.85
CA LYS A 83 27.35 -8.81 -7.80
C LYS A 83 26.96 -7.42 -7.30
N GLU A 84 26.58 -7.33 -6.02
CA GLU A 84 26.25 -6.06 -5.40
C GLU A 84 27.46 -5.13 -5.51
N ALA A 85 27.32 -4.03 -6.25
CA ALA A 85 28.29 -2.96 -6.18
C ALA A 85 28.16 -2.37 -4.77
N ARG A 86 29.23 -2.47 -3.99
CA ARG A 86 29.28 -2.14 -2.56
C ARG A 86 29.27 -0.62 -2.38
N GLN A 87 28.18 0.05 -2.72
CA GLN A 87 27.99 1.46 -2.43
C GLN A 87 27.53 1.56 -0.97
N LYS A 88 28.38 2.11 -0.10
CA LYS A 88 28.19 2.07 1.36
C LYS A 88 26.96 2.85 1.84
N ASP A 89 26.57 3.89 1.11
CA ASP A 89 25.67 4.92 1.63
C ASP A 89 24.25 4.88 1.03
N VAL A 90 24.02 4.09 -0.03
CA VAL A 90 22.71 3.99 -0.71
C VAL A 90 22.18 2.56 -0.60
N ILE A 91 20.88 2.44 -0.33
CA ILE A 91 20.19 1.15 -0.30
C ILE A 91 20.41 0.40 -1.63
N SER A 92 20.93 -0.83 -1.56
CA SER A 92 21.36 -1.67 -2.71
C SER A 92 20.21 -2.25 -3.56
N VAL A 93 19.00 -1.74 -3.38
CA VAL A 93 17.75 -2.22 -3.98
C VAL A 93 17.72 -2.13 -5.51
N ASP A 94 18.45 -1.19 -6.11
CA ASP A 94 18.59 -1.06 -7.58
C ASP A 94 19.81 -1.82 -8.14
N SER A 95 20.69 -2.27 -7.27
CA SER A 95 21.79 -3.17 -7.61
C SER A 95 21.46 -4.64 -7.36
N ALA A 96 20.36 -4.93 -6.66
CA ALA A 96 19.91 -6.29 -6.38
C ALA A 96 19.55 -7.02 -7.68
N GLY A 97 20.02 -8.26 -7.82
CA GLY A 97 19.51 -9.19 -8.84
C GLY A 97 18.06 -9.59 -8.56
N PHE A 98 17.39 -10.18 -9.54
CA PHE A 98 15.99 -10.60 -9.47
C PHE A 98 15.72 -11.46 -8.23
N LEU A 99 16.57 -12.47 -7.96
CA LEU A 99 16.38 -13.37 -6.82
C LEU A 99 16.51 -12.64 -5.47
N SER A 100 17.48 -11.73 -5.34
CA SER A 100 17.61 -10.89 -4.13
C SER A 100 16.43 -9.92 -3.99
N PHE A 101 15.94 -9.38 -5.11
CA PHE A 101 14.81 -8.45 -5.12
C PHE A 101 13.50 -9.12 -4.66
N ILE A 102 13.18 -10.31 -5.17
CA ILE A 102 11.94 -11.03 -4.80
C ILE A 102 11.99 -11.64 -3.40
N SER A 103 13.17 -12.08 -2.94
CA SER A 103 13.36 -12.69 -1.62
C SER A 103 13.60 -11.65 -0.53
N PHE A 104 13.72 -10.38 -0.88
CA PHE A 104 14.12 -9.29 0.01
C PHE A 104 15.47 -9.54 0.71
N SER A 105 16.33 -10.39 0.13
CA SER A 105 17.63 -10.76 0.73
C SER A 105 18.58 -9.57 0.89
N TRP A 106 18.45 -8.53 0.06
CA TRP A 106 19.19 -7.27 0.21
C TRP A 106 18.93 -6.58 1.58
N MET A 107 17.82 -6.89 2.27
CA MET A 107 17.54 -6.38 3.62
C MET A 107 18.22 -7.19 4.73
N SER A 108 18.64 -8.43 4.46
CA SER A 108 19.07 -9.39 5.49
C SER A 108 20.23 -8.85 6.35
N LYS A 109 21.16 -8.10 5.75
CA LYS A 109 22.27 -7.46 6.49
C LYS A 109 21.78 -6.49 7.57
N TYR A 110 20.78 -5.67 7.24
CA TYR A 110 20.23 -4.68 8.17
C TYR A 110 19.39 -5.34 9.26
N ILE A 111 18.58 -6.35 8.89
CA ILE A 111 17.79 -7.13 9.84
C ILE A 111 18.71 -7.86 10.83
N TYR A 112 19.78 -8.47 10.35
CA TYR A 112 20.74 -9.16 11.20
C TYR A 112 21.47 -8.19 12.15
N LYS A 113 21.89 -7.02 11.66
CA LYS A 113 22.48 -5.97 12.50
C LYS A 113 21.49 -5.49 13.58
N ALA A 114 20.23 -5.24 13.19
CA ALA A 114 19.17 -4.85 14.10
C ALA A 114 18.97 -5.86 15.24
N TYR A 115 19.00 -7.16 14.92
CA TYR A 115 18.88 -8.23 15.91
C TYR A 115 20.08 -8.30 16.87
N ARG A 116 21.30 -8.09 16.36
CA ARG A 116 22.54 -8.27 17.14
C ARG A 116 22.91 -7.08 18.01
N VAL A 117 22.79 -5.87 17.47
CA VAL A 117 23.33 -4.63 18.07
C VAL A 117 22.25 -3.56 18.22
N GLY A 118 21.18 -3.64 17.43
CA GLY A 118 20.23 -2.55 17.23
C GLY A 118 20.57 -1.75 15.96
N LEU A 119 19.73 -0.76 15.65
CA LEU A 119 19.91 0.17 14.54
C LEU A 119 19.74 1.59 15.04
N THR A 120 20.69 2.46 14.71
CA THR A 120 20.55 3.91 14.82
C THR A 120 20.10 4.51 13.48
N ALA A 121 19.70 5.78 13.47
CA ALA A 121 19.32 6.48 12.23
C ALA A 121 20.47 6.53 11.20
N GLU A 122 21.72 6.55 11.68
CA GLU A 122 22.94 6.55 10.86
C GLU A 122 23.22 5.19 10.19
N ASP A 123 22.66 4.11 10.74
CA ASP A 123 22.82 2.77 10.19
C ASP A 123 21.89 2.48 8.99
N ILE A 124 20.90 3.36 8.79
CA ILE A 124 19.91 3.23 7.72
C ILE A 124 20.46 3.94 6.48
N PRO A 125 20.66 3.22 5.36
CA PRO A 125 21.23 3.85 4.17
C PRO A 125 20.22 4.78 3.52
N GLU A 126 20.74 5.70 2.71
CA GLU A 126 19.92 6.64 1.96
C GLU A 126 19.03 5.91 0.94
N VAL A 127 17.88 6.54 0.67
CA VAL A 127 16.92 6.04 -0.30
C VAL A 127 17.53 6.03 -1.71
N SER A 128 17.15 5.06 -2.53
CA SER A 128 17.50 5.06 -3.94
C SER A 128 17.11 6.40 -4.61
N PRO A 129 17.96 6.98 -5.47
CA PRO A 129 17.61 8.15 -6.27
C PRO A 129 16.34 7.98 -7.13
N LEU A 130 16.02 6.75 -7.55
CA LEU A 130 14.81 6.44 -8.32
C LEU A 130 13.54 6.40 -7.46
N ASP A 131 13.71 6.12 -6.16
CA ASP A 131 12.66 6.09 -5.16
C ASP A 131 12.53 7.42 -4.40
N SER A 132 13.46 8.36 -4.64
CA SER A 132 13.47 9.71 -4.08
C SER A 132 12.17 10.48 -4.35
N CYS A 133 11.79 11.32 -3.41
CA CYS A 133 10.59 12.15 -3.54
C CYS A 133 10.77 13.23 -4.64
N ASP A 134 11.97 13.78 -4.81
CA ASP A 134 12.20 14.86 -5.77
C ASP A 134 11.96 14.45 -7.22
N LEU A 135 12.53 13.33 -7.64
CA LEU A 135 12.39 12.82 -9.01
C LEU A 135 10.94 12.41 -9.30
N ASN A 136 10.31 11.70 -8.35
CA ASN A 136 8.95 11.22 -8.52
C ASN A 136 7.92 12.38 -8.46
N ALA A 137 8.16 13.41 -7.64
CA ALA A 137 7.35 14.62 -7.58
C ALA A 137 7.45 15.42 -8.88
N GLN A 138 8.66 15.65 -9.41
CA GLN A 138 8.84 16.33 -10.70
C GLN A 138 8.09 15.60 -11.83
N ARG A 139 8.19 14.26 -11.88
CA ARG A 139 7.46 13.47 -12.88
C ARG A 139 5.95 13.60 -12.74
N LEU A 140 5.41 13.55 -11.52
CA LEU A 140 3.96 13.68 -11.29
C LEU A 140 3.47 15.11 -11.59
N GLU A 141 4.28 16.12 -11.27
CA GLU A 141 4.00 17.52 -11.54
C GLU A 141 3.93 17.81 -13.04
N LEU A 142 4.85 17.26 -13.85
CA LEU A 142 4.79 17.34 -15.31
C LEU A 142 3.51 16.69 -15.86
N LEU A 143 3.15 15.49 -15.40
CA LEU A 143 1.91 14.82 -15.81
C LEU A 143 0.65 15.61 -15.41
N TRP A 144 0.70 16.30 -14.27
CA TRP A 144 -0.37 17.18 -13.82
C TRP A 144 -0.48 18.42 -14.71
N GLN A 145 0.65 19.07 -15.01
CA GLN A 145 0.69 20.23 -15.91
C GLN A 145 0.21 19.90 -17.32
N GLU A 146 0.59 18.74 -17.88
CA GLU A 146 0.09 18.23 -19.15
C GLU A 146 -1.44 18.02 -19.13
N GLU A 147 -1.99 17.45 -18.04
CA GLU A 147 -3.43 17.25 -17.93
C GLU A 147 -4.18 18.59 -17.83
N VAL A 148 -3.61 19.57 -17.12
CA VAL A 148 -4.16 20.93 -17.00
C VAL A 148 -4.07 21.68 -18.34
N SER A 149 -2.98 21.55 -19.10
CA SER A 149 -2.84 22.19 -20.40
C SER A 149 -3.80 21.61 -21.45
N HIS A 150 -3.97 20.29 -21.46
CA HIS A 150 -4.84 19.61 -22.45
C HIS A 150 -6.34 19.77 -22.16
N LYS A 151 -6.77 19.74 -20.90
CA LYS A 151 -8.21 19.77 -20.55
C LYS A 151 -8.69 21.09 -19.95
N GLY A 152 -7.77 21.99 -19.63
CA GLY A 152 -8.04 23.21 -18.89
C GLY A 152 -8.23 22.96 -17.39
N PRO A 153 -8.06 24.01 -16.55
CA PRO A 153 -8.02 23.90 -15.09
C PRO A 153 -9.33 23.38 -14.47
N LYS A 154 -10.48 23.67 -15.11
CA LYS A 154 -11.81 23.24 -14.60
C LYS A 154 -12.13 21.76 -14.87
N ARG A 155 -11.55 21.15 -15.90
CA ARG A 155 -11.82 19.75 -16.30
C ARG A 155 -10.65 18.81 -16.04
N ALA A 156 -9.49 19.33 -15.62
CA ALA A 156 -8.33 18.52 -15.27
C ALA A 156 -8.63 17.61 -14.06
N SER A 157 -8.19 16.36 -14.12
CA SER A 157 -8.35 15.40 -13.04
C SER A 157 -6.99 14.93 -12.53
N PHE A 158 -6.71 15.19 -11.26
CA PHE A 158 -5.48 14.72 -10.63
C PHE A 158 -5.44 13.18 -10.59
N GLY A 159 -6.60 12.54 -10.47
CA GLY A 159 -6.72 11.08 -10.59
C GLY A 159 -6.25 10.55 -11.94
N SER A 160 -6.43 11.29 -13.04
CA SER A 160 -5.92 10.90 -14.35
C SER A 160 -4.38 10.98 -14.42
N ALA A 161 -3.80 12.05 -13.88
CA ALA A 161 -2.35 12.20 -13.78
C ALA A 161 -1.73 11.09 -12.91
N VAL A 162 -2.34 10.80 -11.76
CA VAL A 162 -1.97 9.68 -10.88
C VAL A 162 -2.05 8.34 -11.62
N TRP A 163 -3.13 8.09 -12.37
CA TRP A 163 -3.25 6.86 -13.17
C TRP A 163 -2.15 6.77 -14.23
N ARG A 164 -1.86 7.85 -14.97
CA ARG A 164 -0.75 7.87 -15.95
C ARG A 164 0.60 7.61 -15.29
N PHE A 165 0.80 8.07 -14.06
CA PHE A 165 2.02 7.85 -13.30
C PHE A 165 2.25 6.37 -12.96
N ILE A 166 1.19 5.66 -12.50
CA ILE A 166 1.28 4.27 -12.03
C ILE A 166 0.92 3.19 -13.07
N ARG A 167 0.15 3.52 -14.12
CA ARG A 167 -0.52 2.54 -15.01
C ARG A 167 0.36 1.40 -15.49
N THR A 168 1.58 1.70 -15.96
CA THR A 168 2.45 0.68 -16.55
C THR A 168 2.92 -0.33 -15.51
N ARG A 169 3.19 0.13 -14.27
CA ARG A 169 3.64 -0.74 -13.18
C ARG A 169 2.48 -1.56 -12.62
N VAL A 170 1.31 -0.93 -12.49
CA VAL A 170 0.07 -1.59 -12.07
C VAL A 170 -0.34 -2.69 -13.06
N ILE A 171 -0.31 -2.42 -14.37
CA ILE A 171 -0.63 -3.44 -15.41
C ILE A 171 0.34 -4.62 -15.33
N VAL A 172 1.65 -4.36 -15.27
CA VAL A 172 2.65 -5.44 -15.13
C VAL A 172 2.41 -6.24 -13.85
N SER A 173 2.15 -5.58 -12.73
CA SER A 173 1.88 -6.27 -11.46
C SER A 173 0.60 -7.11 -11.51
N SER A 174 -0.46 -6.59 -12.15
CA SER A 174 -1.70 -7.35 -12.39
C SER A 174 -1.44 -8.59 -13.25
N ILE A 175 -0.63 -8.48 -14.31
CA ILE A 175 -0.28 -9.65 -15.15
C ILE A 175 0.52 -10.70 -14.35
N VAL A 176 1.54 -10.26 -13.61
CA VAL A 176 2.34 -11.14 -12.74
C VAL A 176 1.45 -11.82 -11.69
N PHE A 177 0.50 -11.09 -11.11
CA PHE A 177 -0.46 -11.64 -10.17
C PHE A 177 -1.41 -12.66 -10.81
N LEU A 178 -1.94 -12.37 -12.00
CA LEU A 178 -2.80 -13.30 -12.73
C LEU A 178 -2.05 -14.59 -13.12
N LEU A 179 -0.78 -14.49 -13.52
CA LEU A 179 0.06 -15.66 -13.78
C LEU A 179 0.28 -16.49 -12.51
N SER A 180 0.53 -15.83 -11.38
CA SER A 180 0.59 -16.50 -10.07
C SER A 180 -0.73 -17.20 -9.74
N LEU A 181 -1.88 -16.58 -10.00
CA LEU A 181 -3.18 -17.19 -9.75
C LEU A 181 -3.42 -18.40 -10.66
N ALA A 182 -3.07 -18.30 -11.93
CA ALA A 182 -3.20 -19.39 -12.89
C ALA A 182 -2.34 -20.60 -12.48
N LEU A 183 -1.07 -20.39 -12.10
CA LEU A 183 -0.21 -21.47 -11.60
C LEU A 183 -0.75 -22.09 -10.32
N GLY A 184 -1.23 -21.27 -9.37
CA GLY A 184 -1.84 -21.77 -8.14
C GLY A 184 -3.15 -22.52 -8.37
N PHE A 185 -3.88 -22.16 -9.42
CA PHE A 185 -5.07 -22.88 -9.84
C PHE A 185 -4.66 -24.25 -10.38
N VAL A 186 -3.76 -24.29 -11.37
CA VAL A 186 -3.27 -25.54 -12.00
C VAL A 186 -2.63 -26.48 -10.96
N SER A 187 -1.82 -25.95 -10.04
CA SER A 187 -1.17 -26.76 -9.01
C SER A 187 -2.19 -27.43 -8.08
N SER A 188 -3.15 -26.64 -7.57
CA SER A 188 -4.13 -27.11 -6.60
C SER A 188 -5.22 -28.00 -7.20
N THR A 189 -5.52 -27.87 -8.49
CA THR A 189 -6.63 -28.59 -9.12
C THR A 189 -6.17 -29.74 -9.99
N ILE A 190 -5.15 -29.55 -10.83
CA ILE A 190 -4.73 -30.56 -11.81
C ILE A 190 -3.64 -31.44 -11.22
N PHE A 191 -2.52 -30.85 -10.77
CA PHE A 191 -1.38 -31.64 -10.30
C PHE A 191 -1.68 -32.37 -8.99
N MET A 192 -2.34 -31.70 -8.04
CA MET A 192 -2.80 -32.34 -6.82
C MET A 192 -3.74 -33.52 -7.12
N ARG A 193 -4.71 -33.34 -8.01
CA ARG A 193 -5.66 -34.40 -8.35
C ARG A 193 -4.97 -35.59 -9.01
N LYS A 194 -4.09 -35.34 -9.98
CA LYS A 194 -3.34 -36.41 -10.67
C LYS A 194 -2.42 -37.17 -9.72
N LEU A 195 -1.82 -36.48 -8.74
CA LEU A 195 -1.03 -37.13 -7.70
C LEU A 195 -1.89 -37.99 -6.77
N LEU A 196 -3.10 -37.54 -6.43
CA LEU A 196 -4.05 -38.33 -5.63
C LEU A 196 -4.59 -39.53 -6.39
N GLU A 197 -4.97 -39.36 -7.66
CA GLU A 197 -5.39 -40.45 -8.55
C GLU A 197 -4.28 -41.52 -8.68
N TYR A 198 -3.02 -41.09 -8.81
CA TYR A 198 -1.87 -41.99 -8.80
C TYR A 198 -1.70 -42.71 -7.45
N ALA A 199 -1.94 -42.02 -6.33
CA ALA A 199 -1.80 -42.62 -5.00
C ALA A 199 -2.90 -43.66 -4.70
N GLU A 200 -4.03 -43.61 -5.41
CA GLU A 200 -5.13 -44.58 -5.34
C GLU A 200 -4.91 -45.79 -6.27
N ASP A 201 -3.97 -45.72 -7.23
CA ASP A 201 -3.68 -46.80 -8.19
C ASP A 201 -2.56 -47.72 -7.68
N GLU A 202 -2.90 -48.98 -7.41
CA GLU A 202 -1.96 -50.00 -6.90
C GLU A 202 -0.92 -50.44 -7.94
N ASN A 203 -1.15 -50.19 -9.24
CA ASN A 203 -0.26 -50.62 -10.33
C ASN A 203 0.52 -49.46 -10.99
N GLY A 204 0.52 -48.28 -10.38
CA GLY A 204 1.14 -47.08 -10.94
C GLY A 204 2.68 -47.17 -11.04
N ASP A 205 3.24 -46.70 -12.16
CA ASP A 205 4.70 -46.54 -12.31
C ASP A 205 5.23 -45.43 -11.39
N VAL A 206 6.24 -45.75 -10.58
CA VAL A 206 6.90 -44.82 -9.64
C VAL A 206 7.37 -43.55 -10.33
N MET A 207 7.85 -43.65 -11.58
CA MET A 207 8.31 -42.48 -12.33
C MET A 207 7.19 -41.49 -12.65
N MET A 208 5.96 -41.97 -12.82
CA MET A 208 4.79 -41.12 -13.05
C MET A 208 4.40 -40.34 -11.79
N GLY A 209 4.41 -41.00 -10.63
CA GLY A 209 4.18 -40.36 -9.33
C GLY A 209 5.21 -39.27 -9.02
N VAL A 210 6.50 -39.57 -9.23
CA VAL A 210 7.60 -38.61 -9.06
C VAL A 210 7.43 -37.41 -9.99
N THR A 211 7.01 -37.64 -11.24
CA THR A 211 6.77 -36.57 -12.21
C THR A 211 5.66 -35.62 -11.74
N TRP A 212 4.53 -36.14 -11.25
CA TRP A 212 3.45 -35.30 -10.72
C TRP A 212 3.87 -34.52 -9.47
N ALA A 213 4.62 -35.14 -8.57
CA ALA A 213 5.15 -34.48 -7.37
C ALA A 213 6.15 -33.37 -7.71
N LEU A 214 7.03 -33.58 -8.69
CA LEU A 214 7.95 -32.55 -9.19
C LEU A 214 7.21 -31.41 -9.87
N CYS A 215 6.24 -31.70 -10.74
CA CYS A 215 5.40 -30.70 -11.39
C CYS A 215 4.63 -29.84 -10.36
N LEU A 216 4.06 -30.47 -9.34
CA LEU A 216 3.38 -29.76 -8.24
C LEU A 216 4.34 -28.83 -7.51
N THR A 217 5.53 -29.32 -7.17
CA THR A 217 6.56 -28.58 -6.44
C THR A 217 7.08 -27.39 -7.24
N LEU A 218 7.42 -27.59 -8.51
CA LEU A 218 7.90 -26.53 -9.41
C LEU A 218 6.84 -25.47 -9.65
N ALA A 219 5.58 -25.87 -9.83
CA ALA A 219 4.47 -24.95 -10.01
C ALA A 219 4.22 -24.10 -8.75
N GLU A 220 4.25 -24.70 -7.56
CA GLU A 220 4.12 -23.99 -6.30
C GLU A 220 5.30 -23.03 -6.05
N PHE A 221 6.53 -23.45 -6.36
CA PHE A 221 7.70 -22.59 -6.24
C PHE A 221 7.62 -21.38 -7.18
N LEU A 222 7.28 -21.60 -8.44
CA LEU A 222 7.12 -20.52 -9.42
C LEU A 222 5.97 -19.58 -9.04
N ARG A 223 4.84 -20.13 -8.55
CA ARG A 223 3.74 -19.33 -8.01
C ARG A 223 4.20 -18.41 -6.90
N VAL A 224 4.93 -18.92 -5.91
CA VAL A 224 5.42 -18.11 -4.77
C VAL A 224 6.37 -17.01 -5.26
N ILE A 225 7.26 -17.30 -6.20
CA ILE A 225 8.14 -16.30 -6.82
C ILE A 225 7.34 -15.16 -7.46
N LEU A 226 6.35 -15.49 -8.28
CA LEU A 226 5.51 -14.48 -8.95
C LEU A 226 4.69 -13.68 -7.94
N PHE A 227 4.15 -14.32 -6.91
CA PHE A 227 3.41 -13.65 -5.86
C PHE A 227 4.28 -12.65 -5.09
N SER A 228 5.50 -13.06 -4.69
CA SER A 228 6.48 -12.18 -4.05
C SER A 228 6.89 -11.03 -4.96
N TRP A 229 7.07 -11.29 -6.25
CA TRP A 229 7.39 -10.26 -7.23
C TRP A 229 6.27 -9.22 -7.36
N ASN A 230 5.01 -9.65 -7.44
CA ASN A 230 3.85 -8.75 -7.42
C ASN A 230 3.84 -7.84 -6.18
N TRP A 231 4.09 -8.39 -4.98
CA TRP A 231 4.21 -7.58 -3.78
C TRP A 231 5.33 -6.55 -3.87
N ALA A 232 6.52 -6.95 -4.30
CA ALA A 232 7.67 -6.06 -4.42
C ALA A 232 7.40 -4.91 -5.42
N LEU A 233 6.74 -5.19 -6.54
CA LEU A 233 6.32 -4.17 -7.52
C LEU A 233 5.30 -3.20 -6.94
N ASN A 234 4.30 -3.70 -6.20
CA ASN A 234 3.24 -2.90 -5.61
C ASN A 234 3.75 -2.01 -4.48
N TYR A 235 4.59 -2.53 -3.58
CA TYR A 235 5.22 -1.75 -2.52
C TYR A 235 6.02 -0.57 -3.11
N ARG A 236 6.92 -0.82 -4.05
CA ARG A 236 7.70 0.26 -4.67
C ARG A 236 6.82 1.28 -5.38
N THR A 237 5.79 0.84 -6.09
CA THR A 237 4.90 1.74 -6.83
C THR A 237 4.08 2.61 -5.87
N ALA A 238 3.61 2.03 -4.77
CA ALA A 238 2.86 2.74 -3.72
C ALA A 238 3.73 3.78 -3.01
N ILE A 239 4.97 3.45 -2.64
CA ILE A 239 5.92 4.39 -2.02
C ILE A 239 6.17 5.58 -2.95
N ARG A 240 6.51 5.33 -4.23
CA ARG A 240 6.80 6.38 -5.22
C ARG A 240 5.62 7.32 -5.44
N LEU A 241 4.40 6.80 -5.49
CA LEU A 241 3.22 7.65 -5.66
C LEU A 241 2.96 8.47 -4.39
N ARG A 242 2.99 7.82 -3.21
CA ARG A 242 2.79 8.52 -1.93
C ARG A 242 3.79 9.64 -1.76
N SER A 243 5.08 9.37 -1.95
CA SER A 243 6.14 10.36 -1.77
C SER A 243 5.99 11.52 -2.77
N ALA A 244 5.65 11.25 -4.03
CA ALA A 244 5.39 12.27 -5.04
C ALA A 244 4.21 13.18 -4.66
N CYS A 245 3.08 12.60 -4.26
CA CYS A 245 1.89 13.35 -3.84
C CYS A 245 2.18 14.26 -2.64
N LEU A 246 2.88 13.73 -1.62
CA LEU A 246 3.22 14.49 -0.41
C LEU A 246 4.26 15.58 -0.69
N ALA A 247 5.26 15.32 -1.53
CA ALA A 247 6.25 16.32 -1.91
C ALA A 247 5.64 17.45 -2.76
N MET A 248 4.76 17.15 -3.71
CA MET A 248 3.99 18.18 -4.43
C MET A 248 3.12 19.00 -3.49
N LEU A 249 2.44 18.35 -2.53
CA LEU A 249 1.64 19.04 -1.53
C LEU A 249 2.52 19.97 -0.68
N TYR A 250 3.67 19.50 -0.21
CA TYR A 250 4.62 20.29 0.58
C TYR A 250 5.13 21.52 -0.17
N ARG A 251 5.62 21.33 -1.41
CA ARG A 251 6.06 22.45 -2.27
C ARG A 251 4.97 23.47 -2.49
N LYS A 252 3.71 23.03 -2.56
CA LYS A 252 2.57 23.93 -2.70
C LYS A 252 2.28 24.69 -1.42
N VAL A 253 2.25 24.01 -0.28
CA VAL A 253 1.99 24.60 1.05
C VAL A 253 2.97 25.72 1.37
N VAL A 254 4.26 25.53 1.07
CA VAL A 254 5.31 26.53 1.33
C VAL A 254 5.12 27.81 0.49
N ARG A 255 4.36 27.75 -0.61
CA ARG A 255 4.07 28.91 -1.49
C ARG A 255 2.73 29.59 -1.20
N LEU A 256 1.95 29.08 -0.25
CA LEU A 256 0.65 29.67 0.09
C LEU A 256 0.83 30.82 1.09
N ASN A 257 0.30 32.00 0.77
CA ASN A 257 0.37 33.19 1.64
C ASN A 257 -0.42 33.05 2.96
N SER A 258 -1.46 32.21 2.98
CA SER A 258 -2.21 31.90 4.19
C SER A 258 -2.72 30.47 4.16
N LEU A 259 -2.29 29.69 5.14
CA LEU A 259 -2.96 28.47 5.56
C LEU A 259 -4.15 28.93 6.41
N GLY A 260 -5.32 29.17 5.81
CA GLY A 260 -6.52 29.56 6.56
C GLY A 260 -6.92 28.52 7.65
N ALA A 261 -8.15 28.58 8.15
CA ALA A 261 -8.67 27.71 9.23
C ALA A 261 -8.69 26.17 8.94
N LYS A 262 -7.96 25.67 7.93
CA LYS A 262 -7.88 24.28 7.47
C LYS A 262 -6.57 23.55 7.85
N SER A 263 -5.79 24.05 8.82
CA SER A 263 -4.53 23.40 9.26
C SER A 263 -4.72 21.90 9.59
N GLY A 264 -5.78 21.53 10.31
CA GLY A 264 -6.09 20.12 10.62
C GLY A 264 -6.40 19.27 9.38
N GLY A 265 -7.04 19.84 8.36
CA GLY A 265 -7.28 19.17 7.09
C GLY A 265 -5.99 18.89 6.32
N LEU A 266 -5.03 19.80 6.39
CA LEU A 266 -3.70 19.62 5.78
C LEU A 266 -2.87 18.54 6.48
N ILE A 267 -2.85 18.52 7.81
CA ILE A 267 -2.15 17.47 8.57
C ILE A 267 -2.72 16.09 8.23
N ASN A 268 -4.04 15.99 8.05
CA ASN A 268 -4.70 14.74 7.64
C ASN A 268 -4.33 14.33 6.20
N LEU A 269 -3.99 15.29 5.32
CA LEU A 269 -3.48 15.00 3.98
C LEU A 269 -2.11 14.32 4.03
N PHE A 270 -1.20 14.82 4.87
CA PHE A 270 0.14 14.25 5.04
C PHE A 270 0.15 12.89 5.74
N SER A 271 -0.79 12.68 6.66
CA SER A 271 -0.90 11.45 7.45
C SER A 271 -1.87 10.44 6.80
N SER A 272 -3.15 10.49 7.17
CA SER A 272 -4.15 9.48 6.83
C SER A 272 -4.37 9.34 5.32
N ASP A 273 -4.41 10.45 4.58
CA ASP A 273 -4.70 10.39 3.15
C ASP A 273 -3.48 9.92 2.35
N GLY A 274 -2.27 10.29 2.75
CA GLY A 274 -1.04 9.71 2.23
C GLY A 274 -0.99 8.19 2.40
N GLN A 275 -1.41 7.68 3.57
CA GLN A 275 -1.53 6.23 3.80
C GLN A 275 -2.61 5.60 2.91
N ARG A 276 -3.79 6.21 2.78
CA ARG A 276 -4.88 5.70 1.92
C ARG A 276 -4.47 5.63 0.45
N VAL A 277 -3.69 6.58 -0.04
CA VAL A 277 -3.13 6.56 -1.41
C VAL A 277 -2.15 5.40 -1.57
N PHE A 278 -1.29 5.17 -0.58
CA PHE A 278 -0.38 4.04 -0.57
C PHE A 278 -1.12 2.70 -0.59
N ASP A 279 -2.10 2.51 0.31
CA ASP A 279 -2.88 1.29 0.40
C ASP A 279 -3.64 1.00 -0.91
N MET A 280 -4.21 2.03 -1.55
CA MET A 280 -4.90 1.89 -2.83
C MET A 280 -4.00 1.32 -3.93
N VAL A 281 -2.75 1.77 -4.01
CA VAL A 281 -1.81 1.26 -5.01
C VAL A 281 -1.28 -0.12 -4.62
N LEU A 282 -1.04 -0.35 -3.33
CA LEU A 282 -0.52 -1.61 -2.82
C LEU A 282 -1.47 -2.79 -3.11
N PHE A 283 -2.77 -2.59 -2.85
CA PHE A 283 -3.79 -3.63 -3.00
C PHE A 283 -4.52 -3.58 -4.36
N GLY A 284 -4.41 -2.48 -5.10
CA GLY A 284 -5.14 -2.22 -6.34
C GLY A 284 -5.11 -3.36 -7.35
N PRO A 285 -3.91 -3.85 -7.76
CA PRO A 285 -3.78 -4.94 -8.73
C PRO A 285 -4.47 -6.24 -8.34
N MET A 286 -4.67 -6.48 -7.05
CA MET A 286 -5.22 -7.75 -6.56
C MET A 286 -6.73 -7.87 -6.76
N ILE A 287 -7.45 -6.76 -6.95
CA ILE A 287 -8.89 -6.79 -7.21
C ILE A 287 -9.22 -7.52 -8.52
N VAL A 288 -8.34 -7.44 -9.53
CA VAL A 288 -8.53 -8.12 -10.82
C VAL A 288 -8.55 -9.65 -10.65
N GLY A 289 -7.83 -10.17 -9.66
CA GLY A 289 -7.79 -11.61 -9.40
C GLY A 289 -9.12 -12.18 -8.92
N GLY A 290 -9.95 -11.38 -8.25
CA GLY A 290 -11.22 -11.86 -7.70
C GLY A 290 -12.16 -12.41 -8.78
N PRO A 291 -12.62 -11.58 -9.74
CA PRO A 291 -13.48 -12.04 -10.82
C PRO A 291 -12.90 -13.20 -11.63
N VAL A 292 -11.59 -13.18 -11.90
CA VAL A 292 -10.91 -14.25 -12.66
C VAL A 292 -10.99 -15.58 -11.93
N VAL A 293 -10.66 -15.61 -10.63
CA VAL A 293 -10.74 -16.82 -9.80
C VAL A 293 -12.18 -17.30 -9.66
N THR A 294 -13.14 -16.39 -9.49
CA THR A 294 -14.57 -16.76 -9.45
C THR A 294 -15.00 -17.47 -10.72
N VAL A 295 -14.70 -16.91 -11.89
CA VAL A 295 -15.05 -17.49 -13.20
C VAL A 295 -14.37 -18.85 -13.41
N LEU A 296 -13.06 -18.94 -13.18
CA LEU A 296 -12.33 -20.21 -13.27
C LEU A 296 -12.89 -21.28 -12.33
N GLY A 297 -13.32 -20.87 -11.13
CA GLY A 297 -13.97 -21.74 -10.17
C GLY A 297 -15.29 -22.32 -10.62
N VAL A 298 -16.16 -21.48 -11.18
CA VAL A 298 -17.45 -21.94 -11.70
C VAL A 298 -17.22 -23.00 -12.79
N PHE A 299 -16.33 -22.72 -13.75
CA PHE A 299 -15.99 -23.68 -14.79
C PHE A 299 -15.38 -24.98 -14.24
N TYR A 300 -14.48 -24.86 -13.27
CA TYR A 300 -13.83 -26.02 -12.65
C TYR A 300 -14.81 -26.92 -11.92
N ILE A 301 -15.67 -26.34 -11.09
CA ILE A 301 -16.66 -27.08 -10.30
C ILE A 301 -17.66 -27.79 -11.22
N LEU A 302 -18.10 -27.09 -12.28
CA LEU A 302 -18.95 -27.68 -13.31
C LEU A 302 -18.29 -28.86 -14.01
N TRP A 303 -17.01 -28.74 -14.34
CA TRP A 303 -16.27 -29.82 -14.97
C TRP A 303 -15.99 -31.00 -14.03
N LEU A 304 -15.77 -30.75 -12.74
CA LEU A 304 -15.37 -31.78 -11.78
C LEU A 304 -16.55 -32.60 -11.22
N LEU A 305 -17.64 -31.93 -10.85
CA LEU A 305 -18.78 -32.50 -10.11
C LEU A 305 -20.12 -32.27 -10.83
N GLY A 306 -20.14 -31.52 -11.93
CA GLY A 306 -21.36 -31.23 -12.67
C GLY A 306 -22.20 -30.08 -12.07
N PRO A 307 -23.45 -29.91 -12.55
CA PRO A 307 -24.28 -28.74 -12.25
C PRO A 307 -24.68 -28.60 -10.77
N TRP A 308 -24.93 -29.70 -10.07
CA TRP A 308 -25.38 -29.69 -8.67
C TRP A 308 -24.37 -29.04 -7.72
N ALA A 309 -23.09 -29.09 -8.08
CA ALA A 309 -22.02 -28.48 -7.31
C ALA A 309 -22.00 -26.93 -7.37
N LEU A 310 -22.79 -26.33 -8.27
CA LEU A 310 -23.01 -24.88 -8.28
C LEU A 310 -23.74 -24.36 -7.04
N LEU A 311 -24.45 -25.22 -6.29
CA LEU A 311 -25.14 -24.80 -5.07
C LEU A 311 -24.16 -24.26 -4.03
N GLY A 312 -23.03 -24.94 -3.77
CA GLY A 312 -22.04 -24.42 -2.84
C GLY A 312 -21.35 -23.15 -3.33
N MET A 313 -21.10 -23.02 -4.65
CA MET A 313 -20.57 -21.79 -5.24
C MET A 313 -21.57 -20.62 -5.08
N THR A 314 -22.85 -20.89 -5.26
CA THR A 314 -23.92 -19.90 -5.05
C THR A 314 -23.98 -19.48 -3.58
N THR A 315 -23.91 -20.44 -2.65
CA THR A 315 -23.83 -20.14 -1.22
C THR A 315 -22.62 -19.26 -0.90
N PHE A 316 -21.44 -19.57 -1.46
CA PHE A 316 -20.24 -18.75 -1.29
C PHE A 316 -20.48 -17.30 -1.76
N LEU A 317 -21.10 -17.13 -2.93
CA LEU A 317 -21.40 -15.80 -3.47
C LEU A 317 -22.42 -15.03 -2.61
N LEU A 318 -23.39 -15.72 -1.99
CA LEU A 318 -24.35 -15.11 -1.07
C LEU A 318 -23.70 -14.55 0.21
N PHE A 319 -22.51 -15.02 0.59
CA PHE A 319 -21.79 -14.47 1.74
C PHE A 319 -21.13 -13.11 1.45
N TYR A 320 -20.94 -12.71 0.18
CA TYR A 320 -20.43 -11.36 -0.16
C TYR A 320 -21.33 -10.22 0.30
N PRO A 321 -22.64 -10.18 0.00
CA PRO A 321 -23.51 -9.12 0.49
C PRO A 321 -23.60 -9.12 2.02
N ALA A 322 -23.55 -10.30 2.68
CA ALA A 322 -23.48 -10.39 4.14
C ALA A 322 -22.20 -9.72 4.69
N GLN A 323 -21.03 -10.05 4.11
CA GLN A 323 -19.74 -9.46 4.46
C GLN A 323 -19.73 -7.93 4.25
N TYR A 324 -20.34 -7.46 3.16
CA TYR A 324 -20.49 -6.04 2.87
C TYR A 324 -21.40 -5.32 3.88
N GLY A 325 -22.55 -5.91 4.23
CA GLY A 325 -23.46 -5.41 5.26
C GLY A 325 -22.76 -5.31 6.61
N LEU A 326 -22.03 -6.36 7.01
CA LEU A 326 -21.25 -6.37 8.24
C LEU A 326 -20.18 -5.28 8.26
N SER A 327 -19.51 -5.07 7.12
CA SER A 327 -18.50 -4.00 6.99
C SER A 327 -19.09 -2.60 7.05
N ARG A 328 -20.29 -2.40 6.50
CA ARG A 328 -21.04 -1.14 6.66
C ARG A 328 -21.43 -0.90 8.11
N LEU A 329 -21.91 -1.93 8.81
CA LEU A 329 -22.26 -1.85 10.23
C LEU A 329 -21.02 -1.55 11.09
N MET A 330 -19.90 -2.22 10.84
CA MET A 330 -18.61 -1.92 11.49
C MET A 330 -18.20 -0.47 11.30
N GLY A 331 -18.28 0.06 10.06
CA GLY A 331 -17.98 1.46 9.77
C GLY A 331 -18.89 2.44 10.50
N TYR A 332 -20.19 2.14 10.58
CA TYR A 332 -21.17 2.95 11.32
C TYR A 332 -20.88 2.97 12.83
N LEU A 333 -20.67 1.80 13.44
CA LEU A 333 -20.36 1.68 14.87
C LEU A 333 -19.04 2.37 15.19
N ARG A 334 -18.02 2.21 14.35
CA ARG A 334 -16.74 2.89 14.51
C ARG A 334 -16.89 4.40 14.47
N GLY A 335 -17.75 4.93 13.59
CA GLY A 335 -18.09 6.36 13.56
C GLY A 335 -18.67 6.84 14.88
N LYS A 336 -19.64 6.10 15.46
CA LYS A 336 -20.22 6.40 16.77
C LYS A 336 -19.18 6.32 17.90
N THR A 337 -18.32 5.31 17.89
CA THR A 337 -17.21 5.19 18.85
C THR A 337 -16.33 6.43 18.84
N VAL A 338 -15.91 6.90 17.65
CA VAL A 338 -15.06 8.10 17.53
C VAL A 338 -15.77 9.33 18.11
N THR A 339 -17.04 9.56 17.77
CA THR A 339 -17.81 10.70 18.30
C THR A 339 -17.89 10.68 19.83
N VAL A 340 -18.16 9.52 20.44
CA VAL A 340 -18.23 9.41 21.92
C VAL A 340 -16.85 9.52 22.56
N SER A 341 -15.81 9.00 21.92
CA SER A 341 -14.43 9.13 22.42
C SER A 341 -13.98 10.59 22.41
N ASP A 342 -14.31 11.35 21.35
CA ASP A 342 -14.02 12.79 21.26
C ASP A 342 -14.73 13.57 22.38
N GLN A 343 -16.00 13.24 22.67
CA GLN A 343 -16.73 13.81 23.81
C GLN A 343 -16.04 13.51 25.14
N ARG A 344 -15.59 12.27 25.35
CA ARG A 344 -14.87 11.87 26.57
C ARG A 344 -13.56 12.64 26.72
N VAL A 345 -12.75 12.72 25.65
CA VAL A 345 -11.47 13.43 25.67
C VAL A 345 -11.69 14.91 25.98
N ARG A 346 -12.65 15.55 25.31
CA ARG A 346 -13.01 16.95 25.56
C ARG A 346 -13.39 17.20 27.01
N LEU A 347 -14.27 16.37 27.57
CA LEU A 347 -14.72 16.51 28.97
C LEU A 347 -13.56 16.33 29.96
N ILE A 348 -12.66 15.38 29.71
CA ILE A 348 -11.45 15.21 30.52
C ILE A 348 -10.55 16.45 30.43
N THR A 349 -10.36 17.02 29.23
CA THR A 349 -9.55 18.23 29.04
C THR A 349 -10.14 19.44 29.76
N GLU A 350 -11.46 19.63 29.73
CA GLU A 350 -12.15 20.72 30.44
C GLU A 350 -11.99 20.59 31.97
N ILE A 351 -12.11 19.37 32.52
CA ILE A 351 -11.92 19.10 33.95
C ILE A 351 -10.46 19.33 34.37
N LEU A 352 -9.50 18.85 33.59
CA LEU A 352 -8.07 19.02 33.89
C LEU A 352 -7.66 20.50 33.85
N SER A 353 -8.23 21.28 32.93
CA SER A 353 -7.99 22.73 32.85
C SER A 353 -8.50 23.47 34.10
N SER A 354 -9.54 22.95 34.74
CA SER A 354 -10.18 23.55 35.94
C SER A 354 -9.92 22.74 37.23
N ILE A 355 -8.84 21.96 37.29
CA ILE A 355 -8.63 20.96 38.34
C ILE A 355 -8.57 21.57 39.77
N LYS A 356 -8.05 22.79 39.89
CA LYS A 356 -7.94 23.49 41.20
C LYS A 356 -9.32 23.71 41.83
N PHE A 357 -10.31 24.16 41.05
CA PHE A 357 -11.68 24.35 41.54
C PHE A 357 -12.33 23.01 41.88
N VAL A 358 -12.17 22.01 41.02
CA VAL A 358 -12.72 20.66 41.27
C VAL A 358 -12.24 20.09 42.60
N LYS A 359 -10.95 20.29 42.93
CA LYS A 359 -10.37 19.89 44.22
C LYS A 359 -10.85 20.74 45.40
N MET A 360 -10.89 22.06 45.25
CA MET A 360 -11.34 22.97 46.31
C MET A 360 -12.78 22.69 46.77
N TYR A 361 -13.66 22.27 45.84
CA TYR A 361 -15.05 21.95 46.14
C TYR A 361 -15.33 20.44 46.35
N ALA A 362 -14.29 19.59 46.38
CA ALA A 362 -14.42 18.13 46.51
C ALA A 362 -15.38 17.48 45.50
N TRP A 363 -15.39 17.99 44.26
CA TRP A 363 -16.30 17.55 43.18
C TRP A 363 -15.77 16.33 42.40
N GLU A 364 -14.68 15.69 42.82
CA GLU A 364 -14.01 14.65 42.03
C GLU A 364 -14.93 13.46 41.75
N LYS A 365 -15.70 13.02 42.75
CA LYS A 365 -16.61 11.89 42.61
C LYS A 365 -17.73 12.17 41.60
N CYS A 366 -18.22 13.42 41.57
CA CYS A 366 -19.27 13.84 40.64
C CYS A 366 -18.77 13.81 39.19
N PHE A 367 -17.62 14.46 38.93
CA PHE A 367 -17.01 14.47 37.60
C PHE A 367 -16.52 13.09 37.15
N ALA A 368 -15.99 12.27 38.05
CA ALA A 368 -15.62 10.89 37.75
C ALA A 368 -16.85 10.08 37.28
N LYS A 369 -17.99 10.23 37.95
CA LYS A 369 -19.25 9.58 37.54
C LYS A 369 -19.70 10.05 36.15
N ALA A 370 -19.58 11.34 35.83
CA ALA A 370 -19.88 11.86 34.50
C ALA A 370 -18.97 11.27 33.41
N ILE A 371 -17.66 11.19 33.65
CA ILE A 371 -16.70 10.53 32.73
C ILE A 371 -17.07 9.06 32.52
N LEU A 372 -17.37 8.34 33.60
CA LEU A 372 -17.72 6.92 33.54
C LEU A 372 -19.01 6.66 32.75
N GLN A 373 -19.99 7.55 32.81
CA GLN A 373 -21.21 7.45 31.99
C GLN A 373 -20.90 7.57 30.49
N VAL A 374 -20.04 8.51 30.09
CA VAL A 374 -19.60 8.63 28.68
C VAL A 374 -18.77 7.41 28.29
N ARG A 375 -17.88 6.95 29.18
CA ARG A 375 -17.05 5.75 28.94
C ARG A 375 -17.88 4.49 28.77
N LYS A 376 -18.98 4.33 29.52
CA LYS A 376 -19.90 3.20 29.35
C LYS A 376 -20.52 3.17 27.95
N LYS A 377 -20.97 4.33 27.45
CA LYS A 377 -21.48 4.45 26.07
C LYS A 377 -20.38 4.13 25.03
N GLU A 378 -19.16 4.61 25.25
CA GLU A 378 -18.01 4.31 24.38
C GLU A 378 -17.72 2.80 24.36
N HIS A 379 -17.71 2.16 25.53
CA HIS A 379 -17.51 0.72 25.70
C HIS A 379 -18.55 -0.09 24.93
N ASP A 380 -19.84 0.25 25.03
CA ASP A 380 -20.90 -0.47 24.32
C ASP A 380 -20.71 -0.45 22.80
N TYR A 381 -20.31 0.70 22.23
CA TYR A 381 -20.01 0.77 20.79
C TYR A 381 -18.73 0.02 20.42
N LEU A 382 -17.69 0.08 21.25
CA LEU A 382 -16.46 -0.68 21.05
C LEU A 382 -16.73 -2.19 21.07
N GLN A 383 -17.51 -2.68 22.03
CA GLN A 383 -17.86 -4.09 22.16
C GLN A 383 -18.67 -4.58 20.95
N LYS A 384 -19.68 -3.82 20.51
CA LYS A 384 -20.44 -4.13 19.28
C LYS A 384 -19.54 -4.16 18.04
N THR A 385 -18.60 -3.22 17.93
CA THR A 385 -17.61 -3.19 16.83
C THR A 385 -16.73 -4.43 16.87
N ALA A 386 -16.25 -4.82 18.06
CA ALA A 386 -15.42 -6.00 18.24
C ALA A 386 -16.17 -7.28 17.84
N TYR A 387 -17.44 -7.44 18.23
CA TYR A 387 -18.25 -8.59 17.79
C TYR A 387 -18.40 -8.64 16.26
N CYS A 388 -18.69 -7.50 15.62
CA CYS A 388 -18.80 -7.45 14.16
C CYS A 388 -17.46 -7.79 13.48
N GLN A 389 -16.35 -7.30 14.02
CA GLN A 389 -15.01 -7.57 13.51
C GLN A 389 -14.63 -9.04 13.67
N SER A 390 -14.89 -9.65 14.83
CA SER A 390 -14.65 -11.07 15.07
C SER A 390 -15.45 -11.92 14.10
N LEU A 391 -16.73 -11.61 13.88
CA LEU A 391 -17.56 -12.30 12.89
C LEU A 391 -16.97 -12.18 11.48
N SER A 392 -16.57 -10.98 11.07
CA SER A 392 -15.97 -10.71 9.76
C SER A 392 -14.67 -11.50 9.52
N ILE A 393 -13.81 -11.60 10.54
CA ILE A 393 -12.55 -12.36 10.46
C ILE A 393 -12.84 -13.87 10.39
N SER A 394 -13.77 -14.36 11.22
CA SER A 394 -14.15 -15.78 11.26
C SER A 394 -14.85 -16.26 9.99
N MET A 395 -15.56 -15.38 9.27
CA MET A 395 -16.24 -15.73 8.01
C MET A 395 -15.25 -16.18 6.93
N ALA A 396 -14.05 -15.58 6.85
CA ALA A 396 -13.10 -15.88 5.78
C ALA A 396 -12.71 -17.37 5.68
N PRO A 397 -12.27 -18.05 6.76
CA PRO A 397 -12.00 -19.50 6.72
C PRO A 397 -13.26 -20.37 6.79
N THR A 398 -14.34 -19.89 7.43
CA THR A 398 -15.55 -20.71 7.67
C THR A 398 -16.43 -20.86 6.43
N VAL A 399 -16.60 -19.79 5.64
CA VAL A 399 -17.48 -19.80 4.47
C VAL A 399 -17.05 -20.80 3.39
N PRO A 400 -15.76 -20.94 3.01
CA PRO A 400 -15.32 -21.99 2.10
C PRO A 400 -15.64 -23.41 2.59
N VAL A 401 -15.56 -23.66 3.90
CA VAL A 401 -15.90 -24.96 4.50
C VAL A 401 -17.39 -25.25 4.35
N ILE A 402 -18.25 -24.29 4.73
CA ILE A 402 -19.70 -24.41 4.58
C ILE A 402 -20.08 -24.64 3.10
N SER A 403 -19.47 -23.87 2.19
CA SER A 403 -19.67 -24.02 0.75
C SER A 403 -19.29 -25.42 0.25
N ALA A 404 -18.14 -25.96 0.68
CA ALA A 404 -17.72 -27.31 0.33
C ALA A 404 -18.68 -28.39 0.84
N ILE A 405 -19.14 -28.28 2.09
CA ILE A 405 -20.13 -29.22 2.67
C ILE A 405 -21.42 -29.22 1.85
N ILE A 406 -21.96 -28.04 1.51
CA ILE A 406 -23.17 -27.91 0.70
C ILE A 406 -22.97 -28.51 -0.69
N THR A 407 -21.81 -28.27 -1.31
CA THR A 407 -21.47 -28.90 -2.60
C THR A 407 -21.48 -30.42 -2.53
N PHE A 408 -20.86 -31.01 -1.49
CA PHE A 408 -20.83 -32.46 -1.34
C PHE A 408 -22.21 -33.05 -1.07
N LEU A 409 -23.01 -32.44 -0.20
CA LEU A 409 -24.38 -32.87 0.08
C LEU A 409 -25.26 -32.80 -1.17
N ALA A 410 -25.14 -31.73 -1.96
CA ALA A 410 -25.88 -31.59 -3.21
C ALA A 410 -25.47 -32.64 -4.25
N HIS A 411 -24.16 -32.90 -4.38
CA HIS A 411 -23.63 -33.88 -5.33
C HIS A 411 -24.05 -35.31 -5.00
N VAL A 412 -23.90 -35.72 -3.73
CA VAL A 412 -24.30 -37.05 -3.26
C VAL A 412 -25.82 -37.20 -3.24
N GLY A 413 -26.56 -36.16 -2.85
CA GLY A 413 -28.02 -36.14 -2.85
C GLY A 413 -28.63 -36.26 -4.26
N ALA A 414 -27.90 -35.85 -5.30
CA ALA A 414 -28.27 -36.08 -6.69
C ALA A 414 -27.99 -37.50 -7.20
N GLY A 415 -27.48 -38.40 -6.34
CA GLY A 415 -27.17 -39.80 -6.67
C GLY A 415 -25.79 -40.03 -7.28
N ASN A 416 -24.91 -39.02 -7.31
CA ASN A 416 -23.55 -39.17 -7.84
C ASN A 416 -22.57 -39.68 -6.78
N SER A 417 -21.60 -40.48 -7.19
CA SER A 417 -20.48 -40.88 -6.34
C SER A 417 -19.45 -39.75 -6.20
N LEU A 418 -18.82 -39.67 -5.03
CA LEU A 418 -17.77 -38.70 -4.72
C LEU A 418 -16.46 -39.45 -4.44
N THR A 419 -15.46 -39.26 -5.29
CA THR A 419 -14.12 -39.82 -5.08
C THR A 419 -13.28 -38.93 -4.15
N ALA A 420 -12.30 -39.50 -3.47
CA ALA A 420 -11.40 -38.73 -2.61
C ALA A 420 -10.60 -37.70 -3.43
N ALA A 421 -10.09 -38.08 -4.60
CA ALA A 421 -9.47 -37.15 -5.54
C ALA A 421 -10.35 -35.92 -5.89
N GLN A 422 -11.65 -36.10 -6.15
CA GLN A 422 -12.58 -34.99 -6.38
C GLN A 422 -12.79 -34.14 -5.12
N ALA A 423 -13.02 -34.76 -3.97
CA ALA A 423 -13.30 -34.07 -2.71
C ALA A 423 -12.11 -33.22 -2.26
N PHE A 424 -10.91 -33.79 -2.19
CA PHE A 424 -9.70 -33.08 -1.78
C PHE A 424 -9.35 -31.95 -2.73
N SER A 425 -9.52 -32.15 -4.04
CA SER A 425 -9.25 -31.10 -5.04
C SER A 425 -10.24 -29.93 -4.92
N LEU A 426 -11.52 -30.19 -4.62
CA LEU A 426 -12.50 -29.14 -4.37
C LEU A 426 -12.18 -28.37 -3.07
N ILE A 427 -11.86 -29.08 -1.97
CA ILE A 427 -11.52 -28.44 -0.69
C ILE A 427 -10.27 -27.57 -0.87
N ALA A 428 -9.23 -28.09 -1.51
CA ALA A 428 -8.01 -27.34 -1.79
C ALA A 428 -8.32 -26.09 -2.61
N TYR A 429 -9.19 -26.20 -3.62
CA TYR A 429 -9.64 -25.06 -4.42
C TYR A 429 -10.39 -24.01 -3.58
N MET A 430 -11.43 -24.41 -2.85
CA MET A 430 -12.25 -23.53 -2.02
C MET A 430 -11.41 -22.83 -0.93
N MET A 431 -10.58 -23.58 -0.21
CA MET A 431 -9.75 -22.99 0.85
C MET A 431 -8.63 -22.11 0.29
N ARG A 432 -7.92 -22.53 -0.76
CA ARG A 432 -6.76 -21.79 -1.26
C ARG A 432 -7.16 -20.53 -2.03
N HIS A 433 -8.17 -20.64 -2.89
CA HIS A 433 -8.50 -19.60 -3.87
C HIS A 433 -9.70 -18.75 -3.42
N MET A 434 -10.74 -19.35 -2.84
CA MET A 434 -11.94 -18.62 -2.42
C MET A 434 -11.81 -17.93 -1.05
N GLN A 435 -11.03 -18.48 -0.11
CA GLN A 435 -10.83 -17.83 1.20
C GLN A 435 -10.24 -16.40 1.09
N PRO A 436 -9.17 -16.14 0.32
CA PRO A 436 -8.66 -14.78 0.16
C PRO A 436 -9.70 -13.84 -0.45
N LEU A 437 -10.52 -14.34 -1.37
CA LEU A 437 -11.55 -13.62 -2.12
C LEU A 437 -12.59 -12.91 -1.21
N LEU A 438 -12.97 -13.52 -0.08
CA LEU A 438 -13.84 -12.89 0.94
C LEU A 438 -13.17 -11.69 1.62
N HIS A 439 -11.88 -11.82 1.91
CA HIS A 439 -11.08 -10.75 2.52
C HIS A 439 -10.79 -9.64 1.49
N LEU A 440 -10.38 -10.04 0.28
CA LEU A 440 -10.06 -9.17 -0.85
C LEU A 440 -11.23 -8.29 -1.28
N GLY A 441 -12.42 -8.88 -1.43
CA GLY A 441 -13.58 -8.15 -1.97
C GLY A 441 -14.00 -6.95 -1.12
N CYS A 442 -14.08 -7.13 0.20
CA CYS A 442 -14.57 -6.07 1.08
C CYS A 442 -13.47 -5.12 1.55
N GLU A 443 -12.37 -5.64 2.13
CA GLU A 443 -11.30 -4.81 2.68
C GLU A 443 -10.56 -4.02 1.59
N PHE A 444 -10.16 -4.68 0.50
CA PHE A 444 -9.38 -4.00 -0.53
C PHE A 444 -10.25 -3.07 -1.36
N GLY A 445 -11.51 -3.45 -1.63
CA GLY A 445 -12.49 -2.56 -2.25
C GLY A 445 -12.68 -1.26 -1.46
N LEU A 446 -12.77 -1.34 -0.12
CA LEU A 446 -12.84 -0.18 0.76
C LEU A 446 -11.55 0.65 0.76
N LYS A 447 -10.37 0.01 0.71
CA LYS A 447 -9.08 0.71 0.61
C LYS A 447 -8.96 1.49 -0.71
N ILE A 448 -9.41 0.93 -1.84
CA ILE A 448 -9.43 1.65 -3.12
C ILE A 448 -10.42 2.82 -3.08
N CYS A 449 -11.64 2.59 -2.59
CA CYS A 449 -12.63 3.66 -2.46
C CYS A 449 -12.10 4.82 -1.58
N SER A 450 -11.44 4.48 -0.48
CA SER A 450 -10.84 5.44 0.45
C SER A 450 -9.66 6.18 -0.17
N GLY A 451 -8.79 5.48 -0.92
CA GLY A 451 -7.70 6.08 -1.66
C GLY A 451 -8.18 7.02 -2.77
N ARG A 452 -9.23 6.64 -3.51
CA ARG A 452 -9.86 7.54 -4.50
C ARG A 452 -10.38 8.83 -3.87
N LYS A 453 -11.02 8.74 -2.70
CA LYS A 453 -11.45 9.93 -1.92
C LYS A 453 -10.26 10.76 -1.43
N ALA A 454 -9.13 10.13 -1.08
CA ALA A 454 -7.90 10.84 -0.72
C ALA A 454 -7.31 11.59 -1.92
N VAL A 455 -7.25 10.96 -3.10
CA VAL A 455 -6.79 11.60 -4.36
C VAL A 455 -7.69 12.79 -4.73
N LEU A 456 -9.01 12.67 -4.58
CA LEU A 456 -9.94 13.78 -4.82
C LEU A 456 -9.71 14.94 -3.85
N ARG A 457 -9.41 14.68 -2.57
CA ARG A 457 -9.06 15.74 -1.61
C ARG A 457 -7.73 16.41 -1.95
N LEU A 458 -6.72 15.65 -2.38
CA LEU A 458 -5.47 16.21 -2.91
C LEU A 458 -5.72 17.10 -4.14
N GLN A 459 -6.62 16.69 -5.05
CA GLN A 459 -6.97 17.49 -6.23
C GLN A 459 -7.50 18.88 -5.86
N VAL A 460 -8.38 18.97 -4.86
CA VAL A 460 -8.93 20.26 -4.42
C VAL A 460 -7.80 21.21 -3.99
N PHE A 461 -6.81 20.72 -3.25
CA PHE A 461 -5.66 21.53 -2.85
C PHE A 461 -4.74 21.92 -4.01
N GLN A 462 -4.62 21.06 -5.02
CA GLN A 462 -3.84 21.37 -6.22
C GLN A 462 -4.53 22.43 -7.10
N ILE A 463 -5.87 22.43 -7.16
CA ILE A 463 -6.66 23.36 -8.00
C ILE A 463 -6.91 24.70 -7.31
N VAL A 464 -7.26 24.72 -6.00
CA VAL A 464 -7.64 25.95 -5.26
C VAL A 464 -6.52 26.99 -5.17
N ALA A 465 -5.30 26.61 -5.53
CA ALA A 465 -4.15 27.49 -5.49
C ALA A 465 -3.49 27.69 -6.86
N ILE A 466 -4.17 27.34 -7.96
CA ILE A 466 -3.94 27.92 -9.29
C ILE A 466 -4.71 29.23 -9.33
#